data_AF-A0A537G7Y8-F1
#
_entry.id   AF-A0A537G7Y8-F1
#
_cell.length_a   1.000
_cell.length_b   1.000
_cell.length_c   1.000
_cell.angle_alpha   90.00
_cell.angle_beta   90.00
_cell.angle_gamma   90.00
#
_symmetry.space_group_name_H-M   'P 1'
#
loop_
_entity.id
_entity.type
_entity.pdbx_description
1 polymer ?
#
loop_
_entity_poly.entity_id
_entity_poly.type
_entity_poly.pdbx_seq_one_letter_code
_entity_poly.pdbx_strand_id
1 'polypeptide(L)'
;MSSSLVLPARFEQVKQVFEIPDLELLDVSRDGQAALVLSNNTGSYQLFSIPVQGGDLKQVSHGNERVSWASISNDSRWVAFSRDKGGKEQHQLYKTRLESGEEEQQLTQLSPNRILDFNWSSRDDRIAFAGSTEEFNGIWVVETKTGKVTEVYRQKHWLFGPEWTSDDSWLVFSAKTTEAPTSMELVFKDMNGHRSPIVYTPKPGSENTRAQWNTHNSSLVLFKTDAQDRYDLAIYDRDKARLSYLRAGPEKLGLDFPIFGWMPDGKAVYYLGTKEGRTRLYIEEIEGGKSPREIKIPKGYHAGFSNQCLKVRKDDQVVFSSSSLSKPPSLTKSNLKAGTTTSIFEHSTKLPLGRADHVVYESFDDRPIHGWFLTPSDQKGPRPCVLVIHGGPAWEVADTWTPAIQSFLLAGYPVFAPNIRGSTGYGADFEKLNVLDIGGADLRDVEEAAKYLRKRVDVDPGKIALVGASYGGYMTFLGLTKKPEYWAAGAAIVGITDWKEMYDLSDAIFRSFIERYFGTPEENPELYHDRSPIHYVENIRAPLLIWHRGNDSRCPLGPVEKFASKLKEQGKKYEMTVVWDEGHGFQKRENMIRQYKGVIEFLDRQLGTPTA
;
A
#
# COMPACT_ATOMS: atom_id res chain seq x y z
N MET A 1 -48.01 10.68 1.05
CA MET A 1 -47.43 10.23 -0.24
C MET A 1 -45.91 10.38 -0.12
N SER A 2 -45.20 9.26 -0.11
CA SER A 2 -43.74 9.20 0.01
C SER A 2 -43.11 9.82 -1.24
N SER A 3 -42.43 10.97 -1.10
CA SER A 3 -41.58 11.46 -2.19
C SER A 3 -40.39 10.52 -2.28
N SER A 4 -40.34 9.69 -3.31
CA SER A 4 -39.11 9.01 -3.69
C SER A 4 -38.07 10.10 -3.99
N LEU A 5 -37.15 10.34 -3.07
CA LEU A 5 -35.97 11.18 -3.28
C LEU A 5 -35.18 10.55 -4.41
N VAL A 6 -35.39 11.04 -5.64
CA VAL A 6 -34.52 10.73 -6.77
C VAL A 6 -33.14 11.25 -6.37
N LEU A 7 -32.21 10.34 -6.10
CA LEU A 7 -30.84 10.71 -5.79
C LEU A 7 -30.29 11.54 -6.95
N PRO A 8 -29.63 12.68 -6.70
CA PRO A 8 -28.98 13.44 -7.76
C PRO A 8 -28.09 12.52 -8.60
N ALA A 9 -28.10 12.68 -9.93
CA ALA A 9 -27.41 11.78 -10.86
C ALA A 9 -25.92 11.55 -10.50
N ARG A 10 -25.25 12.55 -9.91
CA ARG A 10 -23.87 12.44 -9.40
C ARG A 10 -23.69 11.36 -8.32
N PHE A 11 -24.66 11.14 -7.44
CA PHE A 11 -24.54 10.12 -6.39
C PHE A 11 -24.70 8.70 -6.96
N GLU A 12 -25.42 8.53 -8.07
CA GLU A 12 -25.42 7.25 -8.78
C GLU A 12 -24.07 7.02 -9.47
N GLN A 13 -23.43 8.05 -10.02
CA GLN A 13 -22.07 7.93 -10.56
C GLN A 13 -21.04 7.60 -9.46
N VAL A 14 -21.15 8.23 -8.29
CA VAL A 14 -20.34 7.91 -7.10
C VAL A 14 -20.52 6.45 -6.69
N LYS A 15 -21.75 5.93 -6.72
CA LYS A 15 -21.99 4.50 -6.46
C LYS A 15 -21.36 3.62 -7.54
N GLN A 16 -21.60 3.92 -8.81
CA GLN A 16 -21.10 3.16 -9.96
C GLN A 16 -19.57 3.08 -10.01
N VAL A 17 -18.83 4.09 -9.55
CA VAL A 17 -17.36 4.01 -9.57
C VAL A 17 -16.81 2.97 -8.58
N PHE A 18 -17.47 2.74 -7.45
CA PHE A 18 -17.13 1.64 -6.53
C PHE A 18 -17.65 0.28 -7.01
N GLU A 19 -18.59 0.25 -7.96
CA GLU A 19 -19.04 -0.98 -8.61
C GLU A 19 -18.09 -1.45 -9.71
N ILE A 20 -17.15 -0.60 -10.17
CA ILE A 20 -16.00 -1.03 -10.98
C ILE A 20 -15.06 -1.80 -10.05
N PRO A 21 -14.95 -3.13 -10.18
CA PRO A 21 -14.12 -3.92 -9.27
C PRO A 21 -12.65 -3.55 -9.44
N ASP A 22 -11.89 -3.64 -8.35
CA ASP A 22 -10.45 -3.69 -8.45
C ASP A 22 -10.02 -5.04 -9.04
N LEU A 23 -8.88 -5.04 -9.73
CA LEU A 23 -8.25 -6.25 -10.26
C LEU A 23 -6.73 -6.11 -10.16
N GLU A 24 -6.13 -6.97 -9.35
CA GLU A 24 -4.69 -6.97 -9.10
C GLU A 24 -4.09 -8.35 -9.40
N LEU A 25 -3.04 -8.42 -10.22
CA LEU A 25 -2.29 -9.65 -10.44
C LEU A 25 -1.49 -9.99 -9.19
N LEU A 26 -1.67 -11.19 -8.66
CA LEU A 26 -0.87 -11.73 -7.56
C LEU A 26 0.18 -12.73 -8.07
N ASP A 27 -0.21 -13.61 -9.00
CA ASP A 27 0.66 -14.68 -9.48
C ASP A 27 0.27 -15.24 -10.84
N VAL A 28 1.18 -15.99 -11.46
CA VAL A 28 0.92 -16.73 -12.71
C VAL A 28 1.37 -18.18 -12.53
N SER A 29 0.54 -19.13 -12.95
CA SER A 29 0.88 -20.55 -12.89
C SER A 29 2.17 -20.85 -13.67
N ARG A 30 2.95 -21.83 -13.21
CA ARG A 30 4.27 -22.15 -13.80
C ARG A 30 4.16 -22.65 -15.24
N ASP A 31 3.04 -23.26 -15.60
CA ASP A 31 2.69 -23.65 -16.98
C ASP A 31 2.22 -22.48 -17.86
N GLY A 32 2.04 -21.30 -17.26
CA GLY A 32 1.63 -20.07 -17.92
C GLY A 32 0.18 -20.07 -18.43
N GLN A 33 -0.68 -20.97 -17.95
CA GLN A 33 -2.07 -21.03 -18.41
C GLN A 33 -3.01 -20.10 -17.65
N ALA A 34 -2.78 -19.88 -16.35
CA ALA A 34 -3.66 -19.11 -15.48
C ALA A 34 -2.93 -17.97 -14.77
N ALA A 35 -3.57 -16.80 -14.71
CA ALA A 35 -3.21 -15.70 -13.84
C ALA A 35 -4.14 -15.69 -12.63
N LEU A 36 -3.57 -15.64 -11.42
CA LEU A 36 -4.30 -15.46 -10.17
C LEU A 36 -4.39 -13.98 -9.87
N VAL A 37 -5.61 -13.48 -9.72
CA VAL A 37 -5.90 -12.08 -9.43
C VAL A 37 -6.70 -11.93 -8.14
N LEU A 38 -6.45 -10.83 -7.42
CA LEU A 38 -7.32 -10.37 -6.36
C LEU A 38 -8.35 -9.40 -6.93
N SER A 39 -9.62 -9.60 -6.60
CA SER A 39 -10.69 -8.70 -7.01
C SER A 39 -11.78 -8.61 -5.96
N ASN A 40 -12.42 -7.45 -5.85
CA ASN A 40 -13.60 -7.25 -5.00
C ASN A 40 -14.92 -7.39 -5.76
N ASN A 41 -14.92 -8.11 -6.89
CA ASN A 41 -16.09 -8.31 -7.76
C ASN A 41 -17.33 -8.88 -7.02
N THR A 42 -17.12 -9.68 -5.97
CA THR A 42 -18.17 -10.26 -5.12
C THR A 42 -18.58 -9.37 -3.95
N GLY A 43 -18.06 -8.13 -3.87
CA GLY A 43 -18.31 -7.17 -2.79
C GLY A 43 -17.24 -7.17 -1.69
N SER A 44 -16.43 -8.23 -1.58
CA SER A 44 -15.21 -8.29 -0.76
C SER A 44 -14.05 -8.83 -1.58
N TYR A 45 -12.80 -8.52 -1.20
CA TYR A 45 -11.62 -8.99 -1.92
C TYR A 45 -11.48 -10.52 -1.83
N GLN A 46 -11.66 -11.18 -2.97
CA GLN A 46 -11.53 -12.62 -3.17
C GLN A 46 -10.58 -12.90 -4.34
N LEU A 47 -10.16 -14.16 -4.44
CA LEU A 47 -9.28 -14.66 -5.48
C LEU A 47 -10.08 -15.12 -6.68
N PHE A 48 -9.56 -14.80 -7.87
CA PHE A 48 -10.06 -15.28 -9.15
C PHE A 48 -8.89 -15.76 -10.00
N SER A 49 -9.15 -16.73 -10.86
CA SER A 49 -8.23 -17.13 -11.92
C SER A 49 -8.78 -16.67 -13.28
N ILE A 50 -7.88 -16.30 -14.18
CA ILE A 50 -8.20 -15.96 -15.57
C ILE A 50 -7.19 -16.63 -16.50
N PRO A 51 -7.62 -17.25 -17.61
CA PRO A 51 -6.69 -17.77 -18.60
C PRO A 51 -5.81 -16.65 -19.15
N VAL A 52 -4.50 -16.87 -19.25
CA VAL A 52 -3.56 -15.86 -19.79
C VAL A 52 -3.83 -15.56 -21.28
N GLN A 53 -4.58 -16.42 -21.97
CA GLN A 53 -5.04 -16.18 -23.33
C GLN A 53 -6.28 -15.28 -23.42
N GLY A 54 -6.88 -14.90 -22.29
CA GLY A 54 -8.17 -14.21 -22.23
C GLY A 54 -9.32 -15.18 -21.98
N GLY A 55 -10.42 -14.65 -21.44
CA GLY A 55 -11.60 -15.42 -21.07
C GLY A 55 -12.26 -14.87 -19.81
N ASP A 56 -13.18 -15.65 -19.24
CA ASP A 56 -13.92 -15.25 -18.05
C ASP A 56 -13.11 -15.43 -16.76
N LEU A 57 -13.37 -14.55 -15.78
CA LEU A 57 -12.89 -14.71 -14.41
C LEU A 57 -13.59 -15.90 -13.76
N LYS A 58 -12.82 -16.83 -13.21
CA LYS A 58 -13.31 -17.95 -12.40
C LYS A 58 -12.96 -17.71 -10.95
N GLN A 59 -13.94 -17.80 -10.05
CA GLN A 59 -13.70 -17.59 -8.63
C GLN A 59 -12.88 -18.74 -8.04
N VAL A 60 -11.87 -18.42 -7.24
CA VAL A 60 -10.93 -19.37 -6.60
C VAL A 60 -11.15 -19.42 -5.10
N SER A 61 -11.41 -18.28 -4.46
CA SER A 61 -11.76 -18.22 -3.03
C SER A 61 -13.17 -17.69 -2.81
N HIS A 62 -13.81 -18.15 -1.73
CA HIS A 62 -15.22 -17.93 -1.43
C HIS A 62 -15.41 -17.34 -0.02
N GLY A 63 -16.57 -16.72 0.19
CA GLY A 63 -16.93 -16.11 1.47
C GLY A 63 -16.90 -14.59 1.46
N ASN A 64 -17.02 -14.00 2.65
CA ASN A 64 -17.23 -12.57 2.85
C ASN A 64 -16.05 -11.85 3.53
N GLU A 65 -15.06 -12.62 3.99
CA GLU A 65 -13.87 -12.09 4.66
C GLU A 65 -12.78 -11.85 3.62
N ARG A 66 -12.12 -10.69 3.71
CA ARG A 66 -11.06 -10.29 2.79
C ARG A 66 -9.91 -11.28 2.76
N VAL A 67 -9.52 -11.64 1.54
CA VAL A 67 -8.18 -12.18 1.25
C VAL A 67 -7.17 -11.04 1.17
N SER A 68 -6.08 -11.17 1.91
CA SER A 68 -5.04 -10.13 2.02
C SER A 68 -3.79 -10.44 1.18
N TRP A 69 -3.42 -11.72 1.05
CA TRP A 69 -2.25 -12.18 0.31
C TRP A 69 -2.53 -13.55 -0.31
N ALA A 70 -1.95 -13.87 -1.47
CA ALA A 70 -2.00 -15.21 -2.05
C ALA A 70 -0.81 -15.52 -2.97
N SER A 71 -0.54 -16.80 -3.18
CA SER A 71 0.41 -17.27 -4.20
C SER A 71 0.09 -18.71 -4.62
N ILE A 72 0.41 -19.03 -5.88
CA ILE A 72 0.23 -20.35 -6.48
C ILE A 72 1.40 -21.25 -6.06
N SER A 73 1.13 -22.53 -5.77
CA SER A 73 2.17 -23.54 -5.53
C SER A 73 3.04 -23.77 -6.77
N ASN A 74 4.26 -24.26 -6.59
CA ASN A 74 5.18 -24.50 -7.69
C ASN A 74 4.66 -25.53 -8.70
N ASP A 75 3.89 -26.52 -8.25
CA ASP A 75 3.21 -27.48 -9.12
C ASP A 75 1.96 -26.95 -9.84
N SER A 76 1.60 -25.68 -9.62
CA SER A 76 0.43 -24.99 -10.20
C SER A 76 -0.93 -25.61 -9.85
N ARG A 77 -1.01 -26.48 -8.83
CA ARG A 77 -2.27 -27.14 -8.44
C ARG A 77 -3.00 -26.46 -7.29
N TRP A 78 -2.28 -25.75 -6.43
CA TRP A 78 -2.80 -25.15 -5.21
C TRP A 78 -2.58 -23.65 -5.19
N VAL A 79 -3.46 -22.97 -4.46
CA VAL A 79 -3.30 -21.57 -4.09
C VAL A 79 -3.34 -21.51 -2.58
N ALA A 80 -2.31 -20.94 -1.96
CA ALA A 80 -2.35 -20.56 -0.56
C ALA A 80 -2.74 -19.10 -0.46
N PHE A 81 -3.42 -18.73 0.61
CA PHE A 81 -3.83 -17.36 0.84
C PHE A 81 -4.07 -17.04 2.32
N SER A 82 -3.86 -15.78 2.69
CA SER A 82 -4.21 -15.27 4.01
C SER A 82 -5.59 -14.62 3.98
N ARG A 83 -6.41 -14.91 4.98
CA ARG A 83 -7.74 -14.33 5.13
C ARG A 83 -7.91 -13.75 6.53
N ASP A 84 -8.46 -12.55 6.56
CA ASP A 84 -8.78 -11.83 7.79
C ASP A 84 -10.05 -12.39 8.47
N LYS A 85 -10.33 -11.94 9.68
CA LYS A 85 -11.56 -12.20 10.44
C LYS A 85 -12.16 -10.90 10.97
N GLY A 86 -13.24 -10.45 10.34
CA GLY A 86 -14.04 -9.31 10.78
C GLY A 86 -13.34 -7.95 10.66
N GLY A 87 -12.31 -7.84 9.83
CA GLY A 87 -11.51 -6.61 9.70
C GLY A 87 -10.43 -6.41 10.76
N LYS A 88 -10.30 -7.33 11.73
CA LYS A 88 -9.36 -7.18 12.86
C LYS A 88 -7.90 -7.42 12.50
N GLU A 89 -7.65 -7.87 11.27
CA GLU A 89 -6.35 -8.32 10.76
C GLU A 89 -5.77 -9.53 11.51
N GLN A 90 -6.67 -10.35 12.07
CA GLN A 90 -6.34 -11.62 12.71
C GLN A 90 -6.37 -12.73 11.67
N HIS A 91 -5.29 -12.82 10.90
CA HIS A 91 -5.24 -13.63 9.69
C HIS A 91 -5.00 -15.11 9.99
N GLN A 92 -5.55 -15.98 9.14
CA GLN A 92 -5.17 -17.39 9.05
C GLN A 92 -4.75 -17.72 7.62
N LEU A 93 -3.89 -18.72 7.46
CA LEU A 93 -3.59 -19.29 6.15
C LEU A 93 -4.63 -20.35 5.77
N TYR A 94 -5.01 -20.32 4.51
CA TYR A 94 -5.86 -21.28 3.85
C TYR A 94 -5.17 -21.75 2.57
N LYS A 95 -5.65 -22.86 2.02
CA LYS A 95 -5.34 -23.28 0.66
C LYS A 95 -6.56 -23.82 -0.07
N THR A 96 -6.56 -23.72 -1.38
CA THR A 96 -7.61 -24.24 -2.28
C THR A 96 -7.00 -24.67 -3.62
N ARG A 97 -7.79 -25.34 -4.46
CA ARG A 97 -7.39 -25.72 -5.83
C ARG A 97 -7.51 -24.52 -6.77
N LEU A 98 -6.52 -24.33 -7.64
CA LEU A 98 -6.52 -23.24 -8.64
C LEU A 98 -7.69 -23.34 -9.63
N GLU A 99 -8.04 -24.57 -10.06
CA GLU A 99 -9.05 -24.79 -11.12
C GLU A 99 -10.49 -24.95 -10.61
N SER A 100 -10.68 -25.43 -9.37
CA SER A 100 -12.02 -25.79 -8.87
C SER A 100 -12.52 -24.95 -7.69
N GLY A 101 -11.65 -24.32 -6.89
CA GLY A 101 -12.03 -23.37 -5.83
C GLY A 101 -12.98 -23.83 -4.71
N GLU A 102 -13.64 -24.99 -4.84
CA GLU A 102 -14.83 -25.37 -4.05
C GLU A 102 -14.53 -25.85 -2.63
N GLU A 103 -13.34 -26.39 -2.37
CA GLU A 103 -12.93 -26.83 -1.02
C GLU A 103 -11.71 -26.06 -0.53
N GLU A 104 -11.96 -25.10 0.37
CA GLU A 104 -10.93 -24.36 1.07
C GLU A 104 -10.52 -25.07 2.36
N GLN A 105 -9.23 -25.35 2.52
CA GLN A 105 -8.67 -25.93 3.74
C GLN A 105 -7.95 -24.86 4.55
N GLN A 106 -8.38 -24.65 5.80
CA GLN A 106 -7.62 -23.85 6.76
C GLN A 106 -6.35 -24.60 7.18
N LEU A 107 -5.19 -23.94 7.04
CA LEU A 107 -3.87 -24.48 7.37
C LEU A 107 -3.44 -24.16 8.79
N THR A 108 -3.84 -23.00 9.32
CA THR A 108 -3.37 -22.51 10.62
C THR A 108 -4.52 -22.21 11.56
N GLN A 109 -4.28 -22.34 12.87
CA GLN A 109 -5.19 -21.91 13.93
C GLN A 109 -4.41 -21.10 14.96
N LEU A 110 -3.90 -19.94 14.53
CA LEU A 110 -3.09 -19.03 15.35
C LEU A 110 -4.00 -18.11 16.16
N SER A 111 -3.62 -17.77 17.39
CA SER A 111 -4.41 -16.89 18.25
C SER A 111 -3.54 -15.89 19.01
N PRO A 112 -3.90 -14.59 18.95
CA PRO A 112 -4.15 -13.82 17.74
C PRO A 112 -2.83 -13.56 16.98
N ASN A 113 -2.88 -13.58 15.64
CA ASN A 113 -1.69 -13.35 14.82
C ASN A 113 -2.05 -12.58 13.53
N ARG A 114 -1.19 -11.62 13.15
CA ARG A 114 -1.20 -11.05 11.79
C ARG A 114 -0.30 -11.87 10.90
N ILE A 115 -0.69 -12.04 9.65
CA ILE A 115 0.17 -12.62 8.62
C ILE A 115 0.42 -11.54 7.58
N LEU A 116 1.68 -11.18 7.40
CA LEU A 116 2.11 -10.01 6.62
C LEU A 116 2.40 -10.41 5.17
N ASP A 117 3.16 -11.48 5.00
CA ASP A 117 3.49 -12.11 3.73
C ASP A 117 3.90 -13.57 3.95
N PHE A 118 3.98 -14.35 2.85
CA PHE A 118 4.44 -15.73 2.89
C PHE A 118 4.96 -16.21 1.53
N ASN A 119 5.76 -17.29 1.56
CA ASN A 119 6.20 -18.01 0.37
C ASN A 119 6.21 -19.54 0.56
N TRP A 120 5.91 -20.25 -0.52
CA TRP A 120 5.97 -21.70 -0.63
C TRP A 120 7.42 -22.21 -0.59
N SER A 121 7.65 -23.36 0.05
CA SER A 121 8.87 -24.14 -0.15
C SER A 121 8.95 -24.65 -1.58
N SER A 122 10.16 -24.99 -2.06
CA SER A 122 10.36 -25.48 -3.42
C SER A 122 9.64 -26.81 -3.71
N ARG A 123 9.30 -27.55 -2.65
CA ARG A 123 8.60 -28.85 -2.69
C ARG A 123 7.09 -28.75 -2.45
N ASP A 124 6.55 -27.55 -2.23
CA ASP A 124 5.14 -27.29 -1.90
C ASP A 124 4.63 -27.99 -0.61
N ASP A 125 5.53 -28.51 0.21
CA ASP A 125 5.21 -29.23 1.45
C ASP A 125 5.12 -28.32 2.68
N ARG A 126 5.63 -27.10 2.56
CA ARG A 126 5.72 -26.11 3.63
C ARG A 126 5.49 -24.70 3.09
N ILE A 127 5.04 -23.80 3.97
CA ILE A 127 4.91 -22.37 3.70
C ILE A 127 5.60 -21.62 4.85
N ALA A 128 6.54 -20.74 4.53
CA ALA A 128 7.13 -19.80 5.49
C ALA A 128 6.36 -18.48 5.44
N PHE A 129 6.05 -17.90 6.59
CA PHE A 129 5.32 -16.64 6.67
C PHE A 129 5.88 -15.73 7.76
N ALA A 130 5.87 -14.42 7.49
CA ALA A 130 6.10 -13.40 8.49
C ALA A 130 4.79 -13.03 9.19
N GLY A 131 4.85 -12.76 10.48
CA GLY A 131 3.67 -12.39 11.26
C GLY A 131 3.98 -11.66 12.56
N SER A 132 2.91 -11.23 13.23
CA SER A 132 2.97 -10.46 14.47
C SER A 132 1.92 -10.92 15.46
N THR A 133 2.36 -11.05 16.71
CA THR A 133 1.51 -11.15 17.90
C THR A 133 1.47 -9.81 18.63
N GLU A 134 0.79 -9.74 19.77
CA GLU A 134 0.81 -8.55 20.64
C GLU A 134 2.23 -8.25 21.19
N GLU A 135 3.03 -9.30 21.42
CA GLU A 135 4.31 -9.21 22.13
C GLU A 135 5.53 -9.17 21.21
N PHE A 136 5.50 -9.90 20.09
CA PHE A 136 6.66 -10.05 19.21
C PHE A 136 6.29 -10.30 17.75
N ASN A 137 7.28 -10.10 16.88
CA ASN A 137 7.26 -10.42 15.46
C ASN A 137 8.06 -11.70 15.18
N GLY A 138 7.65 -12.51 14.21
CA GLY A 138 8.32 -13.78 13.92
C GLY A 138 8.25 -14.25 12.48
N ILE A 139 9.10 -15.23 12.17
CA ILE A 139 8.92 -16.11 11.01
C ILE A 139 8.43 -17.46 11.53
N TRP A 140 7.41 -18.00 10.89
CA TRP A 140 6.89 -19.34 11.14
C TRP A 140 6.89 -20.16 9.86
N VAL A 141 6.86 -21.48 10.03
CA VAL A 141 6.67 -22.43 8.94
C VAL A 141 5.49 -23.32 9.26
N VAL A 142 4.54 -23.44 8.32
CA VAL A 142 3.42 -24.38 8.39
C VAL A 142 3.63 -25.53 7.42
N GLU A 143 3.44 -26.76 7.89
CA GLU A 143 3.39 -27.97 7.05
C GLU A 143 2.03 -28.05 6.33
N THR A 144 2.03 -28.17 5.01
CA THR A 144 0.80 -28.01 4.20
C THR A 144 -0.14 -29.22 4.30
N LYS A 145 0.36 -30.38 4.73
CA LYS A 145 -0.44 -31.61 4.93
C LYS A 145 -1.06 -31.70 6.32
N THR A 146 -0.30 -31.35 7.35
CA THR A 146 -0.67 -31.56 8.76
C THR A 146 -1.24 -30.30 9.41
N GLY A 147 -0.94 -29.11 8.87
CA GLY A 147 -1.23 -27.83 9.50
C GLY A 147 -0.33 -27.52 10.70
N LYS A 148 0.71 -28.33 10.95
CA LYS A 148 1.63 -28.10 12.06
C LYS A 148 2.44 -26.83 11.80
N VAL A 149 2.36 -25.88 12.74
CA VAL A 149 3.11 -24.61 12.69
C VAL A 149 4.31 -24.69 13.62
N THR A 150 5.46 -24.23 13.15
CA THR A 150 6.71 -24.12 13.91
C THR A 150 7.24 -22.69 13.82
N GLU A 151 7.55 -22.08 14.97
CA GLU A 151 8.28 -20.80 15.02
C GLU A 151 9.75 -21.04 14.66
N VAL A 152 10.29 -20.28 13.70
CA VAL A 152 11.68 -20.46 13.23
C VAL A 152 12.59 -19.27 13.57
N TYR A 153 12.00 -18.10 13.81
CA TYR A 153 12.70 -16.89 14.22
C TYR A 153 11.74 -15.94 14.95
N ARG A 154 12.26 -15.23 15.95
CA ARG A 154 11.51 -14.29 16.81
C ARG A 154 12.33 -13.04 17.06
N GLN A 155 11.70 -11.88 17.04
CA GLN A 155 12.28 -10.62 17.47
C GLN A 155 11.23 -9.57 17.86
N LYS A 156 11.70 -8.45 18.46
CA LYS A 156 10.87 -7.31 18.83
C LYS A 156 10.37 -6.54 17.60
N HIS A 157 11.26 -6.24 16.66
CA HIS A 157 10.99 -5.29 15.58
C HIS A 157 10.49 -5.94 14.28
N TRP A 158 10.19 -5.09 13.31
CA TRP A 158 9.79 -5.45 11.95
C TRP A 158 10.66 -6.51 11.28
N LEU A 159 9.98 -7.48 10.65
CA LEU A 159 10.55 -8.45 9.73
C LEU A 159 9.53 -8.82 8.65
N PHE A 160 10.02 -9.13 7.45
CA PHE A 160 9.20 -9.38 6.27
C PHE A 160 9.90 -10.30 5.27
N GLY A 161 9.12 -10.87 4.36
CA GLY A 161 9.58 -11.47 3.11
C GLY A 161 10.44 -12.72 3.30
N PRO A 162 9.95 -13.79 3.96
CA PRO A 162 10.67 -15.05 3.99
C PRO A 162 10.74 -15.67 2.60
N GLU A 163 11.94 -16.00 2.15
CA GLU A 163 12.22 -16.55 0.83
C GLU A 163 13.10 -17.81 0.94
N TRP A 164 12.65 -18.89 0.32
CA TRP A 164 13.33 -20.18 0.32
C TRP A 164 14.39 -20.24 -0.77
N THR A 165 15.54 -20.84 -0.45
CA THR A 165 16.45 -21.33 -1.48
C THR A 165 15.81 -22.52 -2.21
N SER A 166 16.27 -22.83 -3.44
CA SER A 166 15.68 -23.85 -4.30
C SER A 166 15.74 -25.28 -3.74
N ASP A 167 16.63 -25.57 -2.79
CA ASP A 167 16.74 -26.88 -2.12
C ASP A 167 16.07 -26.93 -0.73
N ASP A 168 15.41 -25.84 -0.31
CA ASP A 168 14.81 -25.61 1.01
C ASP A 168 15.77 -25.64 2.21
N SER A 169 17.08 -25.58 1.99
CA SER A 169 18.06 -25.63 3.09
C SER A 169 18.21 -24.32 3.87
N TRP A 170 17.78 -23.20 3.29
CA TRP A 170 17.87 -21.86 3.86
C TRP A 170 16.59 -21.04 3.65
N LEU A 171 16.31 -20.18 4.62
CA LEU A 171 15.46 -19.01 4.45
C LEU A 171 16.32 -17.74 4.45
N VAL A 172 15.94 -16.75 3.64
CA VAL A 172 16.36 -15.36 3.79
C VAL A 172 15.13 -14.51 4.07
N PHE A 173 15.25 -13.52 4.96
CA PHE A 173 14.21 -12.53 5.21
C PHE A 173 14.83 -11.21 5.66
N SER A 174 14.05 -10.14 5.60
CA SER A 174 14.47 -8.81 6.06
C SER A 174 14.05 -8.66 7.52
N ALA A 175 14.91 -8.13 8.38
CA ALA A 175 14.60 -7.93 9.79
C ALA A 175 15.35 -6.71 10.36
N LYS A 176 14.69 -5.90 11.18
CA LYS A 176 15.35 -4.87 11.98
C LYS A 176 16.02 -5.51 13.19
N THR A 177 17.35 -5.63 13.12
CA THR A 177 18.19 -6.26 14.15
C THR A 177 19.02 -5.25 14.95
N THR A 178 18.84 -3.95 14.69
CA THR A 178 19.51 -2.86 15.40
C THR A 178 18.53 -1.78 15.86
N GLU A 179 18.99 -0.90 16.74
CA GLU A 179 18.20 0.25 17.23
C GLU A 179 18.09 1.40 16.21
N ALA A 180 18.85 1.37 15.11
CA ALA A 180 18.78 2.42 14.10
C ALA A 180 17.35 2.51 13.52
N PRO A 181 16.71 3.70 13.49
CA PRO A 181 15.28 3.82 13.20
C PRO A 181 14.86 3.16 11.88
N THR A 182 15.69 3.32 10.85
CA THR A 182 15.40 2.88 9.48
C THR A 182 16.10 1.59 9.05
N SER A 183 17.00 1.03 9.87
CA SER A 183 17.80 -0.12 9.41
C SER A 183 16.96 -1.39 9.31
N MET A 184 17.29 -2.18 8.29
CA MET A 184 16.80 -3.53 8.08
C MET A 184 17.96 -4.34 7.53
N GLU A 185 18.21 -5.51 8.09
CA GLU A 185 19.27 -6.42 7.69
C GLU A 185 18.70 -7.66 7.01
N LEU A 186 19.53 -8.35 6.22
CA LEU A 186 19.19 -9.66 5.69
C LEU A 186 19.56 -10.72 6.72
N VAL A 187 18.60 -11.57 7.08
CA VAL A 187 18.82 -12.68 8.01
C VAL A 187 18.71 -14.00 7.26
N PHE A 188 19.79 -14.77 7.27
CA PHE A 188 19.86 -16.10 6.70
C PHE A 188 19.68 -17.15 7.79
N LYS A 189 18.63 -17.97 7.67
CA LYS A 189 18.31 -19.03 8.62
C LYS A 189 18.53 -20.40 7.99
N ASP A 190 19.41 -21.20 8.57
CA ASP A 190 19.60 -22.61 8.21
C ASP A 190 18.40 -23.43 8.70
N MET A 191 17.73 -24.10 7.75
CA MET A 191 16.53 -24.88 7.99
C MET A 191 16.83 -26.32 8.40
N ASN A 192 18.09 -26.76 8.32
CA ASN A 192 18.54 -28.05 8.83
C ASN A 192 18.95 -27.99 10.31
N GLY A 193 19.05 -26.78 10.89
CA GLY A 193 19.38 -26.58 12.30
C GLY A 193 20.86 -26.77 12.65
N HIS A 194 21.75 -26.82 11.66
CA HIS A 194 23.19 -26.96 11.91
C HIS A 194 23.87 -25.63 12.23
N ARG A 195 23.23 -24.49 11.90
CA ARG A 195 23.80 -23.15 12.07
C ARG A 195 22.83 -22.16 12.72
N SER A 196 23.39 -21.25 13.52
CA SER A 196 22.69 -20.06 14.00
C SER A 196 22.34 -19.12 12.84
N PRO A 197 21.31 -18.26 12.98
CA PRO A 197 21.01 -17.23 11.98
C PRO A 197 22.22 -16.33 11.70
N ILE A 198 22.43 -15.99 10.43
CA ILE A 198 23.49 -15.08 9.99
C ILE A 198 22.84 -13.76 9.60
N VAL A 199 23.27 -12.67 10.23
CA VAL A 199 22.83 -11.31 9.90
C VAL A 199 23.83 -10.68 8.94
N TYR A 200 23.34 -10.13 7.84
CA TYR A 200 24.14 -9.47 6.82
C TYR A 200 23.60 -8.08 6.52
N THR A 201 24.50 -7.10 6.46
CA THR A 201 24.22 -5.76 5.96
C THR A 201 25.39 -5.25 5.14
N PRO A 202 25.15 -4.64 3.96
CA PRO A 202 26.21 -4.03 3.16
C PRO A 202 26.78 -2.76 3.80
N LYS A 203 25.97 -2.01 4.57
CA LYS A 203 26.37 -0.78 5.28
C LYS A 203 25.57 -0.69 6.59
N PRO A 204 26.21 -0.50 7.75
CA PRO A 204 25.49 -0.26 9.01
C PRO A 204 24.48 0.88 8.87
N GLY A 205 23.26 0.67 9.38
CA GLY A 205 22.16 1.65 9.29
C GLY A 205 21.42 1.67 7.96
N SER A 206 21.84 0.89 6.95
CA SER A 206 21.09 0.74 5.70
C SER A 206 19.81 -0.08 5.87
N GLU A 207 18.83 0.23 5.05
CA GLU A 207 17.62 -0.55 4.86
C GLU A 207 17.85 -1.57 3.74
N ASN A 208 17.70 -2.86 4.04
CA ASN A 208 17.87 -3.96 3.09
C ASN A 208 16.62 -4.84 3.09
N THR A 209 15.92 -4.92 1.96
CA THR A 209 14.59 -5.53 1.90
C THR A 209 14.36 -6.41 0.68
N ARG A 210 13.36 -7.31 0.80
CA ARG A 210 12.82 -8.15 -0.29
C ARG A 210 13.89 -9.00 -0.99
N ALA A 211 14.71 -9.66 -0.19
CA ALA A 211 15.75 -10.56 -0.69
C ALA A 211 15.16 -11.75 -1.45
N GLN A 212 15.68 -12.07 -2.64
CA GLN A 212 15.25 -13.19 -3.48
C GLN A 212 16.45 -14.03 -3.92
N TRP A 213 16.35 -15.34 -3.71
CA TRP A 213 17.35 -16.30 -4.20
C TRP A 213 17.30 -16.43 -5.72
N ASN A 214 18.47 -16.54 -6.34
CA ASN A 214 18.55 -17.00 -7.72
C ASN A 214 18.24 -18.50 -7.78
N THR A 215 17.27 -18.88 -8.61
CA THR A 215 16.80 -20.27 -8.70
C THR A 215 17.79 -21.23 -9.36
N HIS A 216 18.77 -20.72 -10.12
CA HIS A 216 19.82 -21.50 -10.80
C HIS A 216 21.16 -21.44 -10.08
N ASN A 217 21.34 -20.51 -9.14
CA ASN A 217 22.56 -20.37 -8.35
C ASN A 217 22.22 -19.92 -6.91
N SER A 218 22.12 -20.89 -6.00
CA SER A 218 21.75 -20.66 -4.59
C SER A 218 22.79 -19.89 -3.76
N SER A 219 23.90 -19.45 -4.36
CA SER A 219 24.82 -18.48 -3.72
C SER A 219 24.37 -17.03 -3.90
N LEU A 220 23.55 -16.72 -4.91
CA LEU A 220 23.20 -15.35 -5.29
C LEU A 220 21.87 -14.91 -4.69
N VAL A 221 21.87 -13.73 -4.08
CA VAL A 221 20.71 -13.10 -3.45
C VAL A 221 20.54 -11.69 -4.00
N LEU A 222 19.41 -11.41 -4.65
CA LEU A 222 19.01 -10.09 -5.12
C LEU A 222 18.18 -9.39 -4.05
N PHE A 223 18.43 -8.11 -3.77
CA PHE A 223 17.66 -7.35 -2.78
C PHE A 223 17.67 -5.84 -3.06
N LYS A 224 16.71 -5.11 -2.48
CA LYS A 224 16.70 -3.64 -2.47
C LYS A 224 17.51 -3.13 -1.30
N THR A 225 18.34 -2.12 -1.51
CA THR A 225 19.16 -1.51 -0.45
C THR A 225 19.29 -0.02 -0.63
N ASP A 226 19.46 0.73 0.46
CA ASP A 226 19.84 2.14 0.43
C ASP A 226 21.32 2.40 0.80
N ALA A 227 22.15 1.36 0.83
CA ALA A 227 23.54 1.44 1.29
C ALA A 227 24.44 2.42 0.51
N GLN A 228 24.00 2.86 -0.68
CA GLN A 228 24.65 3.91 -1.47
C GLN A 228 24.03 5.30 -1.27
N ASP A 229 23.33 5.52 -0.15
CA ASP A 229 22.61 6.77 0.17
C ASP A 229 21.55 7.12 -0.90
N ARG A 230 20.99 6.06 -1.50
CA ARG A 230 19.86 6.04 -2.43
C ARG A 230 19.35 4.61 -2.53
N TYR A 231 18.09 4.41 -2.88
CA TYR A 231 17.64 3.07 -3.25
C TYR A 231 18.40 2.56 -4.48
N ASP A 232 18.85 1.32 -4.37
CA ASP A 232 19.55 0.56 -5.41
C ASP A 232 19.14 -0.93 -5.31
N LEU A 233 19.47 -1.70 -6.34
CA LEU A 233 19.33 -3.14 -6.35
C LEU A 233 20.72 -3.78 -6.31
N ALA A 234 20.89 -4.72 -5.38
CA ALA A 234 22.17 -5.37 -5.13
C ALA A 234 22.06 -6.88 -5.22
N ILE A 235 23.15 -7.52 -5.66
CA ILE A 235 23.33 -8.96 -5.70
C ILE A 235 24.49 -9.31 -4.77
N TYR A 236 24.19 -10.12 -3.74
CA TYR A 236 25.17 -10.68 -2.84
C TYR A 236 25.46 -12.14 -3.19
N ASP A 237 26.71 -12.44 -3.52
CA ASP A 237 27.25 -13.80 -3.63
C ASP A 237 27.72 -14.25 -2.26
N ARG A 238 26.91 -15.07 -1.59
CA ARG A 238 27.14 -15.51 -0.22
C ARG A 238 28.39 -16.37 -0.08
N ASP A 239 28.66 -17.24 -1.05
CA ASP A 239 29.76 -18.20 -0.97
C ASP A 239 31.11 -17.50 -1.18
N LYS A 240 31.13 -16.43 -1.99
CA LYS A 240 32.33 -15.59 -2.20
C LYS A 240 32.37 -14.34 -1.31
N ALA A 241 31.36 -14.11 -0.48
CA ALA A 241 31.16 -12.89 0.29
C ALA A 241 31.34 -11.61 -0.54
N ARG A 242 30.76 -11.58 -1.75
CA ARG A 242 30.95 -10.48 -2.71
C ARG A 242 29.63 -9.78 -3.01
N LEU A 243 29.59 -8.47 -2.79
CA LEU A 243 28.48 -7.60 -3.17
C LEU A 243 28.73 -6.98 -4.54
N SER A 244 27.67 -6.88 -5.34
CA SER A 244 27.64 -6.13 -6.59
C SER A 244 26.32 -5.37 -6.70
N TYR A 245 26.33 -4.23 -7.36
CA TYR A 245 25.12 -3.43 -7.61
C TYR A 245 24.77 -3.48 -9.09
N LEU A 246 23.48 -3.33 -9.39
CA LEU A 246 23.05 -3.12 -10.76
C LEU A 246 23.62 -1.81 -11.31
N ARG A 247 23.97 -1.76 -12.60
CA ARG A 247 24.74 -0.64 -13.18
C ARG A 247 23.92 0.60 -13.42
N ALA A 248 22.60 0.45 -13.41
CA ALA A 248 21.70 1.37 -14.06
C ALA A 248 21.67 2.78 -13.42
N GLY A 249 22.02 2.95 -12.14
CA GLY A 249 22.12 4.26 -11.49
C GLY A 249 20.80 5.05 -11.43
N PRO A 250 20.68 6.05 -10.54
CA PRO A 250 19.41 6.69 -10.21
C PRO A 250 18.78 7.43 -11.40
N GLU A 251 19.60 8.05 -12.26
CA GLU A 251 19.11 8.84 -13.40
C GLU A 251 18.40 7.98 -14.46
N LYS A 252 18.76 6.70 -14.60
CA LYS A 252 18.14 5.78 -15.57
C LYS A 252 17.12 4.84 -14.93
N LEU A 253 17.25 4.57 -13.63
CA LEU A 253 16.44 3.58 -12.89
C LEU A 253 15.13 4.11 -12.34
N GLY A 254 15.04 5.39 -12.01
CA GLY A 254 14.00 5.87 -11.11
C GLY A 254 14.48 5.91 -9.66
N LEU A 255 13.59 6.33 -8.77
CA LEU A 255 13.91 6.66 -7.38
C LEU A 255 13.53 5.56 -6.38
N ASP A 256 12.79 4.55 -6.80
CA ASP A 256 12.44 3.35 -6.01
C ASP A 256 12.11 2.15 -6.93
N PHE A 257 12.03 0.96 -6.34
CA PHE A 257 11.83 -0.34 -7.00
C PHE A 257 10.66 -1.13 -6.38
N PRO A 258 9.41 -0.77 -6.69
CA PRO A 258 8.24 -1.40 -6.09
C PRO A 258 8.04 -2.85 -6.55
N ILE A 259 8.65 -3.29 -7.66
CA ILE A 259 8.72 -4.71 -8.04
C ILE A 259 10.09 -4.98 -8.67
N PHE A 260 10.73 -6.08 -8.28
CA PHE A 260 11.90 -6.62 -8.96
C PHE A 260 11.97 -8.14 -8.80
N GLY A 261 12.75 -8.78 -9.65
CA GLY A 261 13.11 -10.17 -9.47
C GLY A 261 14.02 -10.75 -10.54
N TRP A 262 14.37 -12.02 -10.38
CA TRP A 262 15.19 -12.75 -11.33
C TRP A 262 14.42 -13.09 -12.61
N MET A 263 15.08 -12.97 -13.76
CA MET A 263 14.60 -13.60 -14.98
C MET A 263 14.60 -15.14 -14.81
N PRO A 264 13.70 -15.87 -15.48
CA PRO A 264 13.54 -17.31 -15.25
C PRO A 264 14.77 -18.19 -15.53
N ASP A 265 15.75 -17.69 -16.28
CA ASP A 265 17.03 -18.35 -16.56
C ASP A 265 18.14 -18.01 -15.56
N GLY A 266 17.88 -17.09 -14.62
CA GLY A 266 18.81 -16.65 -13.59
C GLY A 266 19.96 -15.77 -14.10
N LYS A 267 19.97 -15.34 -15.37
CA LYS A 267 21.08 -14.57 -15.97
C LYS A 267 20.86 -13.06 -16.00
N ALA A 268 19.63 -12.64 -15.74
CA ALA A 268 19.25 -11.24 -15.71
C ALA A 268 18.25 -11.00 -14.59
N VAL A 269 18.00 -9.73 -14.31
CA VAL A 269 16.97 -9.27 -13.37
C VAL A 269 16.02 -8.33 -14.10
N TYR A 270 14.74 -8.37 -13.72
CA TYR A 270 13.76 -7.38 -14.13
C TYR A 270 13.39 -6.50 -12.94
N TYR A 271 13.04 -5.25 -13.20
CA TYR A 271 12.53 -4.35 -12.16
C TYR A 271 11.65 -3.26 -12.74
N LEU A 272 10.69 -2.81 -11.93
CA LEU A 272 9.96 -1.58 -12.14
C LEU A 272 10.71 -0.44 -11.45
N GLY A 273 11.06 0.58 -12.22
CA GLY A 273 11.59 1.83 -11.71
C GLY A 273 10.49 2.89 -11.58
N THR A 274 10.42 3.58 -10.45
CA THR A 274 9.44 4.67 -10.25
C THR A 274 10.02 6.04 -10.55
N LYS A 275 9.21 6.89 -11.21
CA LYS A 275 9.49 8.31 -11.37
C LYS A 275 8.19 9.07 -11.51
N GLU A 276 7.99 10.10 -10.69
CA GLU A 276 6.81 10.99 -10.73
C GLU A 276 5.48 10.20 -10.66
N GLY A 277 5.40 9.26 -9.73
CA GLY A 277 4.23 8.40 -9.53
C GLY A 277 3.94 7.41 -10.66
N ARG A 278 4.88 7.17 -11.59
CA ARG A 278 4.72 6.19 -12.68
C ARG A 278 5.83 5.15 -12.67
N THR A 279 5.54 3.98 -13.20
CA THR A 279 6.51 2.88 -13.30
C THR A 279 6.98 2.64 -14.73
N ARG A 280 8.25 2.26 -14.90
CA ARG A 280 8.82 1.75 -16.16
C ARG A 280 9.48 0.40 -15.92
N LEU A 281 9.38 -0.51 -16.87
CA LEU A 281 9.96 -1.86 -16.76
C LEU A 281 11.33 -1.90 -17.44
N TYR A 282 12.31 -2.49 -16.75
CA TYR A 282 13.65 -2.69 -17.27
C TYR A 282 14.09 -4.13 -17.05
N ILE A 283 15.03 -4.58 -17.89
CA ILE A 283 15.76 -5.84 -17.74
C ILE A 283 17.26 -5.53 -17.79
N GLU A 284 18.01 -6.07 -16.84
CA GLU A 284 19.46 -5.95 -16.77
C GLU A 284 20.14 -7.32 -16.64
N GLU A 285 21.07 -7.63 -17.55
CA GLU A 285 21.92 -8.82 -17.50
C GLU A 285 22.95 -8.69 -16.37
N ILE A 286 23.14 -9.72 -15.54
CA ILE A 286 24.09 -9.63 -14.42
C ILE A 286 25.56 -9.72 -14.88
N GLU A 287 25.80 -10.18 -16.11
CA GLU A 287 27.12 -10.28 -16.74
C GLU A 287 27.21 -9.45 -18.04
N GLY A 288 28.42 -9.29 -18.57
CA GLY A 288 28.62 -8.80 -19.94
C GLY A 288 28.55 -7.28 -20.17
N GLY A 289 28.51 -6.45 -19.12
CA GLY A 289 28.71 -5.00 -19.23
C GLY A 289 27.59 -4.16 -19.88
N LYS A 290 26.49 -4.77 -20.35
CA LYS A 290 25.44 -4.05 -21.11
C LYS A 290 24.62 -3.11 -20.23
N SER A 291 24.18 -1.97 -20.79
CA SER A 291 23.19 -1.12 -20.11
C SER A 291 21.84 -1.85 -20.00
N PRO A 292 21.02 -1.52 -18.97
CA PRO A 292 19.66 -2.04 -18.86
C PRO A 292 18.84 -1.71 -20.10
N ARG A 293 17.94 -2.62 -20.44
CA ARG A 293 17.00 -2.48 -21.54
C ARG A 293 15.62 -2.12 -21.00
N GLU A 294 15.10 -0.97 -21.37
CA GLU A 294 13.70 -0.59 -21.10
C GLU A 294 12.77 -1.43 -21.96
N ILE A 295 11.72 -1.96 -21.35
CA ILE A 295 10.63 -2.69 -21.99
C ILE A 295 9.43 -1.77 -22.04
N LYS A 296 8.91 -1.54 -23.25
CA LYS A 296 7.74 -0.69 -23.44
C LYS A 296 6.51 -1.37 -22.85
N ILE A 297 5.92 -0.74 -21.85
CA ILE A 297 4.65 -1.10 -21.22
C ILE A 297 3.69 0.11 -21.29
N PRO A 298 2.37 -0.08 -21.15
CA PRO A 298 1.41 1.02 -21.09
C PRO A 298 1.80 2.05 -20.03
N LYS A 299 1.41 3.31 -20.25
CA LYS A 299 1.64 4.37 -19.26
C LYS A 299 0.71 4.17 -18.06
N GLY A 300 1.26 4.29 -16.84
CA GLY A 300 0.50 4.18 -15.59
C GLY A 300 1.38 3.63 -14.47
N TYR A 301 0.75 2.96 -13.52
CA TYR A 301 1.39 2.30 -12.38
C TYR A 301 1.11 0.79 -12.40
N HIS A 302 2.16 -0.01 -12.12
CA HIS A 302 2.17 -1.46 -12.35
C HIS A 302 2.59 -2.26 -11.10
N ALA A 303 2.44 -1.68 -9.90
CA ALA A 303 2.80 -2.35 -8.65
C ALA A 303 1.60 -2.72 -7.75
N GLY A 304 0.48 -1.97 -7.84
CA GLY A 304 -0.72 -2.23 -7.03
C GLY A 304 -0.46 -2.03 -5.53
N PHE A 305 -1.34 -2.57 -4.68
CA PHE A 305 -1.15 -2.47 -3.22
C PHE A 305 -0.31 -3.62 -2.66
N SER A 306 -0.29 -4.78 -3.32
CA SER A 306 0.45 -5.97 -2.88
C SER A 306 1.91 -5.98 -3.34
N ASN A 307 2.29 -5.11 -4.30
CA ASN A 307 3.59 -5.14 -4.95
C ASN A 307 3.90 -6.48 -5.65
N GLN A 308 2.86 -7.19 -6.12
CA GLN A 308 2.96 -8.47 -6.87
C GLN A 308 2.49 -8.39 -8.32
N CYS A 309 2.04 -7.21 -8.77
CA CYS A 309 1.39 -6.91 -10.05
C CYS A 309 2.13 -7.30 -11.35
N LEU A 310 3.32 -7.90 -11.32
CA LEU A 310 4.10 -8.22 -12.51
C LEU A 310 4.85 -9.56 -12.35
N LYS A 311 4.66 -10.45 -13.32
CA LYS A 311 5.31 -11.77 -13.38
C LYS A 311 5.92 -12.04 -14.75
N VAL A 312 7.21 -12.36 -14.77
CA VAL A 312 7.93 -12.78 -15.98
C VAL A 312 7.90 -14.31 -16.11
N ARG A 313 7.64 -14.78 -17.33
CA ARG A 313 7.50 -16.20 -17.67
C ARG A 313 8.68 -16.71 -18.49
N LYS A 314 8.84 -18.04 -18.52
CA LYS A 314 9.92 -18.74 -19.26
C LYS A 314 9.86 -18.58 -20.78
N ASP A 315 8.70 -18.21 -21.33
CA ASP A 315 8.46 -18.01 -22.76
C ASP A 315 8.60 -16.54 -23.19
N ASP A 316 9.39 -15.75 -22.45
CA ASP A 316 9.62 -14.31 -22.68
C ASP A 316 8.34 -13.47 -22.67
N GLN A 317 7.29 -13.95 -22.00
CA GLN A 317 6.09 -13.17 -21.72
C GLN A 317 6.19 -12.53 -20.34
N VAL A 318 5.69 -11.31 -20.22
CA VAL A 318 5.41 -10.67 -18.93
C VAL A 318 3.90 -10.47 -18.82
N VAL A 319 3.32 -10.87 -17.70
CA VAL A 319 1.92 -10.58 -17.36
C VAL A 319 1.93 -9.54 -16.25
N PHE A 320 1.11 -8.52 -16.38
CA PHE A 320 1.00 -7.50 -15.36
C PHE A 320 -0.41 -6.90 -15.27
N SER A 321 -0.81 -6.52 -14.07
CA SER A 321 -1.93 -5.61 -13.87
C SER A 321 -1.43 -4.17 -13.83
N SER A 322 -2.19 -3.26 -14.43
CA SER A 322 -1.85 -1.84 -14.45
C SER A 322 -3.09 -0.97 -14.45
N SER A 323 -2.94 0.25 -13.95
CA SER A 323 -4.01 1.25 -13.92
C SER A 323 -3.44 2.66 -14.01
N SER A 324 -4.33 3.65 -14.04
CA SER A 324 -3.97 5.07 -13.87
C SER A 324 -5.00 5.77 -13.00
N LEU A 325 -4.70 6.97 -12.53
CA LEU A 325 -5.70 7.78 -11.82
C LEU A 325 -6.97 8.00 -12.64
N SER A 326 -6.88 7.92 -13.98
CA SER A 326 -7.99 8.12 -14.93
C SER A 326 -8.43 6.87 -15.70
N LYS A 327 -7.88 5.68 -15.40
CA LYS A 327 -8.21 4.41 -16.08
C LYS A 327 -8.31 3.28 -15.06
N PRO A 328 -9.44 2.55 -14.99
CA PRO A 328 -9.57 1.38 -14.13
C PRO A 328 -8.48 0.31 -14.36
N PRO A 329 -8.29 -0.61 -13.39
CA PRO A 329 -7.32 -1.67 -13.52
C PRO A 329 -7.58 -2.56 -14.74
N SER A 330 -6.49 -3.03 -15.33
CA SER A 330 -6.52 -3.94 -16.47
C SER A 330 -5.43 -4.98 -16.31
N LEU A 331 -5.63 -6.15 -16.91
CA LEU A 331 -4.64 -7.22 -16.96
C LEU A 331 -4.10 -7.33 -18.39
N THR A 332 -2.79 -7.29 -18.55
CA THR A 332 -2.12 -7.27 -19.86
C THR A 332 -1.00 -8.30 -19.90
N LYS A 333 -0.75 -8.89 -21.07
CA LYS A 333 0.50 -9.60 -21.37
C LYS A 333 1.32 -8.85 -22.41
N SER A 334 2.63 -8.92 -22.29
CA SER A 334 3.57 -8.38 -23.27
C SER A 334 4.68 -9.36 -23.61
N ASN A 335 5.07 -9.39 -24.89
CA ASN A 335 6.24 -10.13 -25.33
C ASN A 335 7.50 -9.27 -25.13
N LEU A 336 8.44 -9.74 -24.30
CA LEU A 336 9.66 -9.00 -23.95
C LEU A 336 10.65 -8.81 -25.11
N LYS A 337 10.53 -9.58 -26.20
CA LYS A 337 11.38 -9.46 -27.40
C LYS A 337 10.72 -8.59 -28.46
N ALA A 338 9.44 -8.83 -28.76
CA ALA A 338 8.70 -8.13 -29.81
C ALA A 338 8.13 -6.78 -29.34
N GLY A 339 7.97 -6.57 -28.03
CA GLY A 339 7.35 -5.37 -27.46
C GLY A 339 5.86 -5.24 -27.75
N THR A 340 5.21 -6.30 -28.21
CA THR A 340 3.77 -6.34 -28.47
C THR A 340 3.02 -6.58 -27.17
N THR A 341 1.92 -5.85 -26.96
CA THR A 341 1.04 -5.95 -25.78
C THR A 341 -0.34 -6.44 -26.19
N THR A 342 -0.94 -7.31 -25.39
CA THR A 342 -2.31 -7.81 -25.59
C THR A 342 -3.05 -7.75 -24.27
N SER A 343 -4.25 -7.16 -24.27
CA SER A 343 -5.11 -7.16 -23.09
C SER A 343 -5.66 -8.57 -22.83
N ILE A 344 -5.63 -8.97 -21.57
CA ILE A 344 -6.29 -10.17 -21.06
C ILE A 344 -7.66 -9.79 -20.48
N PHE A 345 -7.74 -8.64 -19.80
CA PHE A 345 -8.96 -8.12 -19.19
C PHE A 345 -8.93 -6.60 -19.11
N GLU A 346 -10.04 -5.94 -19.47
CA GLU A 346 -10.28 -4.50 -19.22
C GLU A 346 -11.71 -4.27 -18.74
N HIS A 347 -11.90 -3.29 -17.86
CA HIS A 347 -13.23 -2.79 -17.54
C HIS A 347 -13.77 -1.89 -18.65
N SER A 348 -15.06 -2.04 -18.96
CA SER A 348 -15.81 -1.07 -19.75
C SER A 348 -16.58 -0.15 -18.81
N THR A 349 -16.43 1.17 -18.96
CA THR A 349 -17.21 2.16 -18.21
C THR A 349 -17.59 3.35 -19.08
N LYS A 350 -18.77 3.90 -18.81
CA LYS A 350 -19.28 5.15 -19.41
C LYS A 350 -19.18 6.34 -18.46
N LEU A 351 -18.57 6.15 -17.28
CA LEU A 351 -18.40 7.21 -16.31
C LEU A 351 -17.50 8.31 -16.89
N PRO A 352 -17.83 9.58 -16.66
CA PRO A 352 -17.05 10.70 -17.17
C PRO A 352 -15.83 10.96 -16.26
N LEU A 353 -14.90 10.00 -16.23
CA LEU A 353 -13.72 9.99 -15.36
C LEU A 353 -12.89 11.27 -15.52
N GLY A 354 -12.39 11.79 -14.40
CA GLY A 354 -11.60 13.03 -14.40
C GLY A 354 -10.18 12.84 -14.96
N ARG A 355 -9.55 13.95 -15.35
CA ARG A 355 -8.14 13.99 -15.82
C ARG A 355 -7.19 14.16 -14.62
N ALA A 356 -6.06 13.46 -14.64
CA ALA A 356 -4.98 13.64 -13.68
C ALA A 356 -3.77 14.35 -14.32
N ASP A 357 -3.36 15.46 -13.74
CA ASP A 357 -2.16 16.21 -14.11
C ASP A 357 -1.12 16.13 -12.99
N HIS A 358 0.10 15.72 -13.33
CA HIS A 358 1.21 15.77 -12.39
C HIS A 358 1.62 17.23 -12.18
N VAL A 359 1.70 17.66 -10.92
CA VAL A 359 2.04 19.03 -10.54
C VAL A 359 3.16 19.01 -9.50
N VAL A 360 3.91 20.11 -9.45
CA VAL A 360 4.94 20.34 -8.43
C VAL A 360 4.69 21.71 -7.83
N TYR A 361 4.77 21.80 -6.50
CA TYR A 361 4.79 23.07 -5.77
C TYR A 361 6.02 23.12 -4.87
N GLU A 362 6.49 24.32 -4.56
CA GLU A 362 7.60 24.53 -3.62
C GLU A 362 7.05 24.54 -2.20
N SER A 363 7.71 23.79 -1.31
CA SER A 363 7.44 23.84 0.12
C SER A 363 8.23 24.99 0.77
N PHE A 364 8.10 25.08 2.09
CA PHE A 364 8.62 26.18 2.89
C PHE A 364 10.15 26.30 2.94
N ASP A 365 10.84 25.24 2.54
CA ASP A 365 12.30 25.09 2.47
C ASP A 365 12.78 24.97 1.01
N ASP A 366 12.01 25.53 0.07
CA ASP A 366 12.24 25.50 -1.38
C ASP A 366 12.26 24.09 -1.99
N ARG A 367 11.89 23.06 -1.20
CA ARG A 367 11.84 21.68 -1.67
C ARG A 367 10.68 21.48 -2.64
N PRO A 368 10.91 20.87 -3.82
CA PRO A 368 9.84 20.50 -4.72
C PRO A 368 9.02 19.34 -4.11
N ILE A 369 7.72 19.54 -3.99
CA ILE A 369 6.77 18.51 -3.59
C ILE A 369 5.91 18.15 -4.79
N HIS A 370 5.99 16.87 -5.18
CA HIS A 370 5.26 16.31 -6.30
C HIS A 370 3.85 15.92 -5.88
N GLY A 371 2.92 15.91 -6.82
CA GLY A 371 1.55 15.47 -6.56
C GLY A 371 0.70 15.41 -7.80
N TRP A 372 -0.57 15.11 -7.60
CA TRP A 372 -1.56 15.05 -8.68
C TRP A 372 -2.66 16.06 -8.43
N PHE A 373 -2.88 16.93 -9.40
CA PHE A 373 -4.11 17.72 -9.48
C PHE A 373 -5.07 17.02 -10.42
N LEU A 374 -6.24 16.67 -9.93
CA LEU A 374 -7.27 15.95 -10.67
C LEU A 374 -8.48 16.84 -10.89
N THR A 375 -8.91 16.92 -12.15
CA THR A 375 -9.97 17.81 -12.61
C THR A 375 -11.17 17.00 -13.08
N PRO A 376 -12.39 17.26 -12.55
CA PRO A 376 -13.63 16.75 -13.11
C PRO A 376 -13.73 17.06 -14.61
N SER A 377 -14.26 16.12 -15.37
CA SER A 377 -14.35 16.23 -16.83
C SER A 377 -15.23 17.39 -17.33
N ASP A 378 -16.11 17.92 -16.47
CA ASP A 378 -17.05 18.99 -16.77
C ASP A 378 -16.63 20.38 -16.22
N GLN A 379 -15.51 20.48 -15.51
CA GLN A 379 -15.11 21.72 -14.83
C GLN A 379 -14.69 22.81 -15.82
N LYS A 380 -15.33 23.99 -15.72
CA LYS A 380 -15.04 25.18 -16.56
C LYS A 380 -14.51 26.40 -15.79
N GLY A 381 -14.63 26.42 -14.46
CA GLY A 381 -14.25 27.56 -13.61
C GLY A 381 -13.86 27.14 -12.19
N PRO A 382 -13.67 28.10 -11.27
CA PRO A 382 -13.33 27.82 -9.88
C PRO A 382 -14.37 26.94 -9.19
N ARG A 383 -13.93 25.90 -8.50
CA ARG A 383 -14.78 25.02 -7.68
C ARG A 383 -14.18 24.82 -6.29
N PRO A 384 -15.00 24.45 -5.28
CA PRO A 384 -14.46 23.93 -4.02
C PRO A 384 -13.52 22.77 -4.28
N CYS A 385 -12.41 22.68 -3.56
CA CYS A 385 -11.37 21.68 -3.80
C CYS A 385 -11.14 20.80 -2.57
N VAL A 386 -10.87 19.51 -2.81
CA VAL A 386 -10.50 18.55 -1.78
C VAL A 386 -8.99 18.32 -1.84
N LEU A 387 -8.29 18.68 -0.77
CA LEU A 387 -6.90 18.30 -0.54
C LEU A 387 -6.87 16.93 0.13
N VAL A 388 -6.42 15.91 -0.59
CA VAL A 388 -6.33 14.52 -0.13
C VAL A 388 -4.91 14.19 0.30
N ILE A 389 -4.72 13.86 1.58
CA ILE A 389 -3.45 13.34 2.09
C ILE A 389 -3.54 11.81 2.17
N HIS A 390 -2.53 11.12 1.63
CA HIS A 390 -2.48 9.66 1.62
C HIS A 390 -2.15 9.07 3.00
N GLY A 391 -2.43 7.77 3.17
CA GLY A 391 -2.01 6.99 4.35
C GLY A 391 -0.51 6.69 4.34
N GLY A 392 0.03 6.03 5.37
CA GLY A 392 1.46 5.69 5.46
C GLY A 392 2.06 6.04 6.84
N PRO A 393 3.13 6.85 6.92
CA PRO A 393 3.43 7.91 5.95
C PRO A 393 4.30 7.48 4.75
N ALA A 394 5.02 6.36 4.85
CA ALA A 394 5.76 5.75 3.74
C ALA A 394 4.80 5.10 2.72
N TRP A 395 4.16 5.95 1.91
CA TRP A 395 3.30 5.59 0.78
C TRP A 395 3.27 6.75 -0.23
N GLU A 396 2.55 6.61 -1.33
CA GLU A 396 2.31 7.70 -2.27
C GLU A 396 0.93 7.62 -2.94
N VAL A 397 0.46 8.74 -3.47
CA VAL A 397 -0.50 8.76 -4.57
C VAL A 397 0.29 8.66 -5.87
N ALA A 398 0.38 7.43 -6.38
CA ALA A 398 0.88 7.14 -7.72
C ALA A 398 -0.21 7.36 -8.79
N ASP A 399 0.17 7.26 -10.07
CA ASP A 399 -0.74 7.20 -11.22
C ASP A 399 -1.43 5.83 -11.25
N THR A 400 -2.23 5.55 -10.22
CA THR A 400 -2.94 4.29 -9.98
C THR A 400 -4.41 4.56 -9.72
N TRP A 401 -5.27 3.63 -10.12
CA TRP A 401 -6.71 3.73 -9.92
C TRP A 401 -7.06 3.81 -8.43
N THR A 402 -7.96 4.72 -8.10
CA THR A 402 -8.51 4.88 -6.76
C THR A 402 -9.97 5.36 -6.86
N PRO A 403 -10.93 4.45 -6.60
CA PRO A 403 -12.35 4.82 -6.59
C PRO A 403 -12.67 5.95 -5.62
N ALA A 404 -11.92 6.05 -4.52
CA ALA A 404 -12.03 7.13 -3.55
C ALA A 404 -11.81 8.52 -4.19
N ILE A 405 -10.70 8.73 -4.89
CA ILE A 405 -10.42 10.00 -5.57
C ILE A 405 -11.42 10.25 -6.70
N GLN A 406 -11.71 9.23 -7.51
CA GLN A 406 -12.68 9.38 -8.61
C GLN A 406 -14.09 9.69 -8.12
N SER A 407 -14.48 9.24 -6.92
CA SER A 407 -15.78 9.59 -6.32
C SER A 407 -15.92 11.10 -6.08
N PHE A 408 -14.86 11.79 -5.65
CA PHE A 408 -14.87 13.25 -5.51
C PHE A 408 -15.00 13.95 -6.86
N LEU A 409 -14.27 13.46 -7.88
CA LEU A 409 -14.32 14.02 -9.23
C LEU A 409 -15.71 13.88 -9.85
N LEU A 410 -16.34 12.71 -9.72
CA LEU A 410 -17.71 12.46 -10.17
C LEU A 410 -18.76 13.25 -9.37
N ALA A 411 -18.45 13.62 -8.12
CA ALA A 411 -19.26 14.54 -7.33
C ALA A 411 -19.03 16.02 -7.68
N GLY A 412 -18.07 16.32 -8.57
CA GLY A 412 -17.77 17.63 -9.12
C GLY A 412 -16.62 18.37 -8.42
N TYR A 413 -15.95 17.77 -7.45
CA TYR A 413 -14.84 18.38 -6.71
C TYR A 413 -13.49 18.11 -7.38
N PRO A 414 -12.71 19.12 -7.79
CA PRO A 414 -11.29 18.92 -8.06
C PRO A 414 -10.56 18.42 -6.82
N VAL A 415 -9.60 17.53 -7.04
CA VAL A 415 -8.79 16.91 -5.99
C VAL A 415 -7.32 17.31 -6.17
N PHE A 416 -6.65 17.69 -5.09
CA PHE A 416 -5.21 17.77 -5.06
C PHE A 416 -4.66 16.73 -4.09
N ALA A 417 -3.72 15.91 -4.55
CA ALA A 417 -3.12 14.84 -3.79
C ALA A 417 -1.59 14.97 -3.82
N PRO A 418 -0.99 15.75 -2.91
CA PRO A 418 0.45 15.89 -2.79
C PRO A 418 1.08 14.64 -2.15
N ASN A 419 2.29 14.32 -2.60
CA ASN A 419 3.19 13.34 -2.00
C ASN A 419 4.18 14.08 -1.10
N ILE A 420 3.71 14.42 0.10
CA ILE A 420 4.46 15.18 1.12
C ILE A 420 5.74 14.44 1.54
N ARG A 421 6.71 15.15 2.13
CA ARG A 421 7.97 14.52 2.56
C ARG A 421 7.69 13.30 3.45
N GLY A 422 8.43 12.22 3.21
CA GLY A 422 8.12 10.90 3.75
C GLY A 422 7.43 9.95 2.78
N SER A 423 6.90 10.43 1.65
CA SER A 423 6.30 9.56 0.63
C SER A 423 7.32 8.62 -0.04
N THR A 424 6.87 7.44 -0.44
CA THR A 424 7.63 6.51 -1.30
C THR A 424 7.69 7.01 -2.75
N GLY A 425 8.56 6.41 -3.58
CA GLY A 425 8.64 6.74 -5.01
C GLY A 425 9.47 7.98 -5.37
N TYR A 426 9.97 8.72 -4.35
CA TYR A 426 10.80 9.92 -4.51
C TYR A 426 12.22 9.78 -3.94
N GLY A 427 12.63 8.55 -3.62
CA GLY A 427 13.98 8.22 -3.17
C GLY A 427 14.07 8.02 -1.66
N ALA A 428 15.08 7.24 -1.25
CA ALA A 428 15.32 6.89 0.15
C ALA A 428 15.44 8.13 1.05
N ASP A 429 16.14 9.18 0.58
CA ASP A 429 16.30 10.42 1.35
C ASP A 429 14.96 11.10 1.59
N PHE A 430 14.10 11.20 0.56
CA PHE A 430 12.79 11.84 0.67
C PHE A 430 11.85 11.07 1.59
N GLU A 431 11.85 9.73 1.49
CA GLU A 431 11.05 8.84 2.33
C GLU A 431 11.44 8.94 3.82
N LYS A 432 12.70 9.25 4.13
CA LYS A 432 13.19 9.34 5.51
C LYS A 432 13.00 10.71 6.16
N LEU A 433 12.52 11.72 5.42
CA LEU A 433 12.42 13.10 5.92
C LEU A 433 11.46 13.31 7.10
N ASN A 434 10.57 12.36 7.38
CA ASN A 434 9.64 12.41 8.51
C ASN A 434 10.02 11.44 9.65
N VAL A 435 11.15 10.73 9.53
CA VAL A 435 11.70 9.93 10.63
C VAL A 435 12.11 10.88 11.74
N LEU A 436 11.54 10.71 12.93
CA LEU A 436 11.68 11.62 14.07
C LEU A 436 11.16 13.05 13.83
N ASP A 437 10.36 13.27 12.77
CA ASP A 437 9.69 14.56 12.49
C ASP A 437 8.29 14.43 11.87
N ILE A 438 7.60 13.33 12.14
CA ILE A 438 6.24 13.08 11.65
C ILE A 438 5.24 14.12 12.21
N GLY A 439 4.38 14.70 11.37
CA GLY A 439 3.52 15.83 11.75
C GLY A 439 4.23 17.18 11.93
N GLY A 440 5.48 17.28 11.47
CA GLY A 440 6.33 18.47 11.55
C GLY A 440 6.49 19.12 10.19
N ALA A 441 7.61 18.85 9.52
CA ALA A 441 7.87 19.41 8.21
C ALA A 441 6.91 18.89 7.11
N ASP A 442 6.38 17.68 7.25
CA ASP A 442 5.33 17.15 6.36
C ASP A 442 3.97 17.87 6.55
N LEU A 443 3.61 18.30 7.76
CA LEU A 443 2.48 19.20 7.98
C LEU A 443 2.70 20.56 7.31
N ARG A 444 3.94 21.05 7.25
CA ARG A 444 4.25 22.28 6.52
C ARG A 444 4.15 22.11 5.00
N ASP A 445 4.44 20.93 4.46
CA ASP A 445 4.14 20.62 3.05
C ASP A 445 2.62 20.74 2.80
N VAL A 446 1.79 20.22 3.72
CA VAL A 446 0.33 20.37 3.64
C VAL A 446 -0.13 21.83 3.71
N GLU A 447 0.51 22.66 4.53
CA GLU A 447 0.27 24.10 4.57
C GLU A 447 0.58 24.77 3.22
N GLU A 448 1.72 24.46 2.63
CA GLU A 448 2.13 25.01 1.33
C GLU A 448 1.25 24.48 0.19
N ALA A 449 0.76 23.24 0.27
CA ALA A 449 -0.27 22.71 -0.63
C ALA A 449 -1.56 23.54 -0.57
N ALA A 450 -2.02 23.95 0.63
CA ALA A 450 -3.18 24.82 0.76
C ALA A 450 -2.93 26.22 0.18
N LYS A 451 -1.74 26.79 0.37
CA LYS A 451 -1.35 28.07 -0.24
C LYS A 451 -1.28 27.99 -1.76
N TYR A 452 -0.75 26.89 -2.29
CA TYR A 452 -0.74 26.60 -3.73
C TYR A 452 -2.17 26.58 -4.28
N LEU A 453 -3.09 25.85 -3.64
CA LEU A 453 -4.50 25.79 -4.04
C LEU A 453 -5.19 27.15 -4.04
N ARG A 454 -4.94 28.00 -3.02
CA ARG A 454 -5.51 29.36 -2.94
C ARG A 454 -5.09 30.29 -4.08
N LYS A 455 -3.98 29.99 -4.76
CA LYS A 455 -3.47 30.77 -5.89
C LYS A 455 -3.95 30.26 -7.24
N ARG A 456 -4.58 29.09 -7.28
CA ARG A 456 -5.06 28.49 -8.54
C ARG A 456 -6.32 29.19 -9.03
N VAL A 457 -6.41 29.38 -10.35
CA VAL A 457 -7.55 30.04 -11.01
C VAL A 457 -8.79 29.14 -11.11
N ASP A 458 -8.62 27.83 -10.96
CA ASP A 458 -9.67 26.82 -11.05
C ASP A 458 -10.10 26.29 -9.67
N VAL A 459 -9.67 26.92 -8.58
CA VAL A 459 -10.05 26.58 -7.20
C VAL A 459 -10.65 27.81 -6.51
N ASP A 460 -11.75 27.63 -5.77
CA ASP A 460 -12.25 28.67 -4.87
C ASP A 460 -11.34 28.73 -3.62
N PRO A 461 -10.58 29.82 -3.40
CA PRO A 461 -9.60 29.92 -2.32
C PRO A 461 -10.22 29.90 -0.91
N GLY A 462 -11.52 30.16 -0.80
CA GLY A 462 -12.27 30.11 0.45
C GLY A 462 -12.88 28.74 0.75
N LYS A 463 -12.78 27.76 -0.16
CA LYS A 463 -13.50 26.49 -0.09
C LYS A 463 -12.59 25.28 -0.33
N ILE A 464 -11.59 25.13 0.54
CA ILE A 464 -10.68 23.99 0.53
C ILE A 464 -11.01 23.09 1.72
N ALA A 465 -11.26 21.80 1.45
CA ALA A 465 -11.41 20.78 2.49
C ALA A 465 -10.17 19.90 2.59
N LEU A 466 -9.77 19.57 3.82
CA LEU A 466 -8.70 18.59 4.10
C LEU A 466 -9.32 17.22 4.37
N VAL A 467 -8.92 16.21 3.59
CA VAL A 467 -9.46 14.85 3.70
C VAL A 467 -8.32 13.85 3.68
N GLY A 468 -8.43 12.80 4.47
CA GLY A 468 -7.44 11.72 4.42
C GLY A 468 -7.85 10.50 5.23
N ALA A 469 -7.21 9.38 4.91
CA ALA A 469 -7.41 8.11 5.60
C ALA A 469 -6.13 7.64 6.30
N SER A 470 -6.24 6.97 7.45
CA SER A 470 -5.09 6.45 8.21
C SER A 470 -4.15 7.61 8.61
N TYR A 471 -2.88 7.57 8.20
CA TYR A 471 -1.97 8.72 8.34
C TYR A 471 -2.51 10.01 7.71
N GLY A 472 -3.25 9.94 6.61
CA GLY A 472 -3.94 11.11 6.05
C GLY A 472 -5.07 11.61 6.96
N GLY A 473 -5.71 10.70 7.70
CA GLY A 473 -6.70 11.05 8.72
C GLY A 473 -6.05 11.72 9.93
N TYR A 474 -4.89 11.22 10.36
CA TYR A 474 -4.01 11.90 11.31
C TYR A 474 -3.65 13.31 10.84
N MET A 475 -3.16 13.46 9.61
CA MET A 475 -2.80 14.74 9.04
C MET A 475 -4.01 15.67 8.90
N THR A 476 -5.21 15.11 8.72
CA THR A 476 -6.47 15.87 8.75
C THR A 476 -6.73 16.43 10.15
N PHE A 477 -6.70 15.59 11.19
CA PHE A 477 -6.84 16.05 12.57
C PHE A 477 -5.79 17.11 12.93
N LEU A 478 -4.52 16.85 12.61
CA LEU A 478 -3.40 17.74 12.90
C LEU A 478 -3.48 19.06 12.11
N GLY A 479 -3.83 19.01 10.83
CA GLY A 479 -4.03 20.19 9.99
C GLY A 479 -5.15 21.08 10.52
N LEU A 480 -6.26 20.50 10.98
CA LEU A 480 -7.37 21.27 11.54
C LEU A 480 -7.03 21.88 12.92
N THR A 481 -6.16 21.27 13.70
CA THR A 481 -5.77 21.79 15.03
C THR A 481 -4.60 22.77 14.97
N LYS A 482 -3.59 22.53 14.13
CA LYS A 482 -2.37 23.36 14.05
C LYS A 482 -2.36 24.37 12.91
N LYS A 483 -3.21 24.22 11.89
CA LYS A 483 -3.33 25.11 10.72
C LYS A 483 -4.80 25.50 10.44
N PRO A 484 -5.58 25.91 11.46
CA PRO A 484 -7.04 26.04 11.36
C PRO A 484 -7.56 27.10 10.37
N GLU A 485 -6.71 28.02 9.92
CA GLU A 485 -7.05 29.13 9.01
C GLU A 485 -7.14 28.74 7.53
N TYR A 486 -6.69 27.53 7.17
CA TYR A 486 -6.66 27.09 5.77
C TYR A 486 -7.92 26.35 5.33
N TRP A 487 -8.68 25.80 6.27
CA TRP A 487 -9.69 24.78 5.98
C TRP A 487 -11.11 25.34 6.11
N ALA A 488 -11.94 25.06 5.10
CA ALA A 488 -13.37 25.29 5.17
C ALA A 488 -14.12 24.10 5.79
N ALA A 489 -13.57 22.89 5.66
CA ALA A 489 -14.06 21.66 6.28
C ALA A 489 -12.93 20.61 6.40
N GLY A 490 -13.11 19.60 7.25
CA GLY A 490 -12.23 18.44 7.32
C GLY A 490 -12.99 17.12 7.35
N ALA A 491 -12.45 16.06 6.75
CA ALA A 491 -12.97 14.70 6.91
C ALA A 491 -11.84 13.71 7.20
N ALA A 492 -11.75 13.26 8.45
CA ALA A 492 -10.74 12.31 8.91
C ALA A 492 -11.33 10.88 8.91
N ILE A 493 -10.70 9.98 8.16
CA ILE A 493 -11.14 8.59 7.99
C ILE A 493 -10.11 7.67 8.67
N VAL A 494 -10.53 6.80 9.59
CA VAL A 494 -9.66 5.86 10.33
C VAL A 494 -8.33 6.48 10.82
N GLY A 495 -8.40 7.71 11.33
CA GLY A 495 -7.23 8.54 11.64
C GLY A 495 -6.70 8.36 13.07
N ILE A 496 -5.60 9.04 13.37
CA ILE A 496 -4.89 8.97 14.66
C ILE A 496 -5.03 10.33 15.37
N THR A 497 -5.38 10.31 16.66
CA THR A 497 -5.59 11.51 17.47
C THR A 497 -4.61 11.63 18.63
N ASP A 498 -4.04 10.51 19.07
CA ASP A 498 -3.09 10.39 20.18
C ASP A 498 -2.08 9.27 19.88
N TRP A 499 -0.83 9.64 19.63
CA TRP A 499 0.24 8.68 19.32
C TRP A 499 0.68 7.87 20.54
N LYS A 500 0.60 8.45 21.75
CA LYS A 500 1.00 7.74 22.97
C LYS A 500 0.00 6.63 23.26
N GLU A 501 -1.27 6.95 23.22
CA GLU A 501 -2.31 5.96 23.45
C GLU A 501 -2.34 4.91 22.34
N MET A 502 -2.14 5.30 21.08
CA MET A 502 -1.98 4.34 19.98
C MET A 502 -0.80 3.39 20.22
N TYR A 503 0.34 3.89 20.69
CA TYR A 503 1.53 3.08 21.00
C TYR A 503 1.24 2.03 22.08
N ASP A 504 0.54 2.44 23.15
CA ASP A 504 0.20 1.55 24.26
C ASP A 504 -0.77 0.44 23.85
N LEU A 505 -1.69 0.74 22.92
CA LEU A 505 -2.69 -0.19 22.40
C LEU A 505 -2.20 -1.04 21.22
N SER A 506 -1.02 -0.77 20.68
CA SER A 506 -0.49 -1.44 19.49
C SER A 506 0.01 -2.86 19.80
N ASP A 507 -0.04 -3.73 18.80
CA ASP A 507 0.73 -4.97 18.81
C ASP A 507 2.21 -4.72 18.44
N ALA A 508 3.02 -5.77 18.38
CA ALA A 508 4.46 -5.63 18.18
C ALA A 508 4.82 -4.97 16.84
N ILE A 509 4.10 -5.27 15.75
CA ILE A 509 4.37 -4.66 14.44
C ILE A 509 4.02 -3.16 14.42
N PHE A 510 2.88 -2.75 14.99
CA PHE A 510 2.52 -1.32 15.03
C PHE A 510 3.30 -0.54 16.08
N ARG A 511 3.72 -1.18 17.18
CA ARG A 511 4.65 -0.56 18.12
C ARG A 511 5.99 -0.27 17.44
N SER A 512 6.56 -1.25 16.73
CA SER A 512 7.80 -1.08 15.96
C SER A 512 7.65 -0.05 14.83
N PHE A 513 6.46 0.10 14.23
CA PHE A 513 6.14 1.16 13.27
C PHE A 513 6.28 2.53 13.93
N ILE A 514 5.66 2.74 15.09
CA ILE A 514 5.69 4.03 15.80
C ILE A 514 7.14 4.33 16.24
N GLU A 515 7.86 3.35 16.80
CA GLU A 515 9.26 3.53 17.21
C GLU A 515 10.17 3.98 16.05
N ARG A 516 9.90 3.56 14.80
CA ARG A 516 10.64 4.05 13.62
C ARG A 516 10.51 5.55 13.43
N TYR A 517 9.36 6.15 13.72
CA TYR A 517 9.10 7.58 13.50
C TYR A 517 9.22 8.45 14.73
N PHE A 518 9.19 7.87 15.93
CA PHE A 518 9.15 8.62 17.18
C PHE A 518 10.25 8.24 18.18
N GLY A 519 10.96 7.13 18.02
CA GLY A 519 11.59 6.46 19.17
C GLY A 519 10.53 5.98 20.16
N THR A 520 10.92 5.71 21.42
CA THR A 520 9.94 5.34 22.45
C THR A 520 9.30 6.58 23.09
N PRO A 521 8.09 6.46 23.68
CA PRO A 521 7.48 7.55 24.43
C PRO A 521 8.29 8.01 25.66
N GLU A 522 9.07 7.12 26.26
CA GLU A 522 9.94 7.42 27.39
C GLU A 522 11.14 8.27 26.96
N GLU A 523 11.68 8.02 25.76
CA GLU A 523 12.78 8.80 25.18
C GLU A 523 12.31 10.16 24.65
N ASN A 524 11.13 10.21 24.02
CA ASN A 524 10.65 11.40 23.29
C ASN A 524 9.24 11.87 23.71
N PRO A 525 8.95 12.08 25.01
CA PRO A 525 7.59 12.39 25.48
C PRO A 525 7.01 13.68 24.85
N GLU A 526 7.85 14.70 24.67
CA GLU A 526 7.45 15.98 24.05
C GLU A 526 7.08 15.82 22.58
N LEU A 527 7.75 14.92 21.84
CA LEU A 527 7.41 14.65 20.45
C LEU A 527 6.03 13.97 20.37
N TYR A 528 5.77 12.96 21.21
CA TYR A 528 4.46 12.32 21.27
C TYR A 528 3.34 13.32 21.61
N HIS A 529 3.57 14.22 22.57
CA HIS A 529 2.60 15.25 22.93
C HIS A 529 2.40 16.26 21.79
N ASP A 530 3.47 16.86 21.27
CA ASP A 530 3.40 17.87 20.21
C ASP A 530 2.75 17.33 18.93
N ARG A 531 3.01 16.07 18.59
CA ARG A 531 2.49 15.46 17.37
C ARG A 531 1.12 14.83 17.54
N SER A 532 0.48 14.92 18.71
CA SER A 532 -0.85 14.36 18.97
C SER A 532 -1.96 15.44 18.91
N PRO A 533 -2.89 15.40 17.92
CA PRO A 533 -3.93 16.41 17.76
C PRO A 533 -4.83 16.62 18.98
N ILE A 534 -5.00 15.60 19.84
CA ILE A 534 -5.84 15.62 21.04
C ILE A 534 -5.48 16.74 22.05
N HIS A 535 -4.28 17.32 21.95
CA HIS A 535 -3.82 18.40 22.81
C HIS A 535 -4.13 19.81 22.28
N TYR A 536 -4.73 19.91 21.09
CA TYR A 536 -4.93 21.18 20.37
C TYR A 536 -6.36 21.35 19.83
N VAL A 537 -7.34 20.64 20.41
CA VAL A 537 -8.74 20.59 19.95
C VAL A 537 -9.39 21.99 19.93
N GLU A 538 -8.98 22.85 20.86
CA GLU A 538 -9.49 24.21 21.03
C GLU A 538 -9.20 25.13 19.85
N ASN A 539 -8.21 24.78 19.03
CA ASN A 539 -7.84 25.56 17.85
C ASN A 539 -8.75 25.29 16.65
N ILE A 540 -9.51 24.19 16.65
CA ILE A 540 -10.36 23.82 15.51
C ILE A 540 -11.43 24.90 15.26
N ARG A 541 -11.49 25.36 14.01
CA ARG A 541 -12.47 26.34 13.50
C ARG A 541 -13.44 25.74 12.49
N ALA A 542 -12.93 24.90 11.59
CA ALA A 542 -13.71 24.27 10.53
C ALA A 542 -14.58 23.12 11.08
N PRO A 543 -15.76 22.86 10.49
CA PRO A 543 -16.51 21.64 10.75
C PRO A 543 -15.71 20.39 10.39
N LEU A 544 -15.82 19.34 11.21
CA LEU A 544 -15.07 18.09 11.04
C LEU A 544 -16.01 16.87 10.97
N LEU A 545 -15.85 16.06 9.93
CA LEU A 545 -16.41 14.71 9.86
C LEU A 545 -15.37 13.69 10.33
N ILE A 546 -15.74 12.86 11.31
CA ILE A 546 -14.96 11.70 11.76
C ILE A 546 -15.64 10.44 11.23
N TRP A 547 -14.95 9.66 10.41
CA TRP A 547 -15.44 8.38 9.89
C TRP A 547 -14.53 7.24 10.33
N HIS A 548 -14.94 6.49 11.36
CA HIS A 548 -14.09 5.47 12.00
C HIS A 548 -14.68 4.07 11.90
N ARG A 549 -13.91 3.10 12.40
CA ARG A 549 -14.14 1.66 12.27
C ARG A 549 -14.06 0.99 13.63
N GLY A 550 -15.04 0.14 13.95
CA GLY A 550 -15.16 -0.50 15.27
C GLY A 550 -14.12 -1.58 15.51
N ASN A 551 -13.67 -2.28 14.46
CA ASN A 551 -12.66 -3.34 14.54
C ASN A 551 -11.27 -2.87 14.09
N ASP A 552 -11.02 -1.55 14.03
CA ASP A 552 -9.73 -1.02 13.61
C ASP A 552 -8.64 -1.38 14.62
N SER A 553 -7.75 -2.29 14.21
CA SER A 553 -6.63 -2.76 15.01
C SER A 553 -5.31 -2.07 14.70
N ARG A 554 -5.30 -1.07 13.80
CA ARG A 554 -4.13 -0.21 13.54
C ARG A 554 -4.27 1.14 14.21
N CYS A 555 -5.44 1.77 14.08
CA CYS A 555 -5.80 3.06 14.65
C CYS A 555 -7.00 2.85 15.60
N PRO A 556 -6.76 2.45 16.87
CA PRO A 556 -7.84 2.07 17.79
C PRO A 556 -8.90 3.16 17.95
N LEU A 557 -10.16 2.75 18.10
CA LEU A 557 -11.31 3.67 18.22
C LEU A 557 -11.28 4.53 19.50
N GLY A 558 -10.75 4.00 20.62
CA GLY A 558 -10.74 4.67 21.92
C GLY A 558 -10.17 6.10 21.93
N PRO A 559 -8.94 6.32 21.43
CA PRO A 559 -8.37 7.67 21.24
C PRO A 559 -9.26 8.63 20.43
N VAL A 560 -10.00 8.11 19.44
CA VAL A 560 -10.86 8.93 18.58
C VAL A 560 -12.15 9.30 19.29
N GLU A 561 -12.73 8.41 20.10
CA GLU A 561 -13.88 8.72 20.95
C GLU A 561 -13.53 9.78 22.01
N LYS A 562 -12.33 9.72 22.59
CA LYS A 562 -11.82 10.77 23.48
C LYS A 562 -11.69 12.11 22.77
N PHE A 563 -11.21 12.13 21.54
CA PHE A 563 -11.15 13.34 20.71
C PHE A 563 -12.54 13.93 20.43
N ALA A 564 -13.50 13.08 20.05
CA ALA A 564 -14.90 13.48 19.85
C ALA A 564 -15.54 14.05 21.13
N SER A 565 -15.17 13.50 22.29
CA SER A 565 -15.65 13.98 23.59
C SER A 565 -15.12 15.38 23.89
N LYS A 566 -13.82 15.64 23.65
CA LYS A 566 -13.24 16.99 23.77
C LYS A 566 -13.86 18.00 22.78
N LEU A 567 -14.11 17.59 21.54
CA LEU A 567 -14.82 18.43 20.55
C LEU A 567 -16.19 18.88 21.09
N LYS A 568 -16.94 17.95 21.68
CA LYS A 568 -18.24 18.21 22.28
C LYS A 568 -18.15 19.15 23.47
N GLU A 569 -17.23 18.89 24.40
CA GLU A 569 -17.00 19.73 25.59
C GLU A 569 -16.66 21.18 25.23
N GLN A 570 -15.91 21.38 24.14
CA GLN A 570 -15.50 22.70 23.66
C GLN A 570 -16.49 23.33 22.66
N GLY A 571 -17.66 22.71 22.42
CA GLY A 571 -18.68 23.23 21.51
C GLY A 571 -18.24 23.31 20.04
N LYS A 572 -17.31 22.46 19.61
CA LYS A 572 -16.83 22.39 18.23
C LYS A 572 -17.86 21.71 17.32
N LYS A 573 -17.93 22.13 16.05
CA LYS A 573 -18.83 21.53 15.06
C LYS A 573 -18.23 20.25 14.51
N TYR A 574 -18.85 19.11 14.79
CA TYR A 574 -18.41 17.83 14.25
C TYR A 574 -19.57 16.86 14.00
N GLU A 575 -19.32 15.90 13.12
CA GLU A 575 -20.15 14.71 12.89
C GLU A 575 -19.26 13.48 13.08
N MET A 576 -19.77 12.40 13.67
CA MET A 576 -19.03 11.15 13.83
C MET A 576 -19.86 9.95 13.40
N THR A 577 -19.27 9.09 12.58
CA THR A 577 -19.83 7.80 12.16
C THR A 577 -18.85 6.68 12.47
N VAL A 578 -19.33 5.62 13.12
CA VAL A 578 -18.56 4.39 13.39
C VAL A 578 -19.21 3.23 12.65
N VAL A 579 -18.42 2.54 11.83
CA VAL A 579 -18.83 1.31 11.15
C VAL A 579 -18.28 0.11 11.92
N TRP A 580 -19.17 -0.65 12.57
CA TRP A 580 -18.80 -1.66 13.57
C TRP A 580 -18.34 -3.01 12.99
N ASP A 581 -18.66 -3.29 11.73
CA ASP A 581 -18.38 -4.58 11.07
C ASP A 581 -17.17 -4.55 10.11
N GLU A 582 -16.31 -3.55 10.26
CA GLU A 582 -15.06 -3.38 9.51
C GLU A 582 -13.93 -2.91 10.43
N GLY A 583 -12.68 -3.18 10.01
CA GLY A 583 -11.47 -2.63 10.62
C GLY A 583 -10.77 -1.63 9.71
N HIS A 584 -9.43 -1.60 9.73
CA HIS A 584 -8.68 -0.51 9.10
C HIS A 584 -8.79 -0.48 7.58
N GLY A 585 -8.71 -1.65 6.94
CA GLY A 585 -8.87 -1.82 5.50
C GLY A 585 -10.33 -2.03 5.09
N PHE A 586 -10.67 -1.68 3.86
CA PHE A 586 -12.01 -1.87 3.31
C PHE A 586 -12.29 -3.36 3.09
N GLN A 587 -13.37 -3.84 3.70
CA GLN A 587 -13.82 -5.23 3.59
C GLN A 587 -14.99 -5.34 2.60
N LYS A 588 -15.90 -4.36 2.61
CA LYS A 588 -17.16 -4.43 1.87
C LYS A 588 -17.36 -3.21 0.98
N ARG A 589 -17.70 -3.44 -0.28
CA ARG A 589 -18.01 -2.40 -1.28
C ARG A 589 -19.13 -1.48 -0.81
N GLU A 590 -20.16 -2.02 -0.17
CA GLU A 590 -21.33 -1.25 0.28
C GLU A 590 -20.94 -0.22 1.37
N ASN A 591 -20.00 -0.58 2.24
CA ASN A 591 -19.46 0.33 3.25
C ASN A 591 -18.60 1.43 2.62
N MET A 592 -17.87 1.13 1.54
CA MET A 592 -17.15 2.14 0.75
C MET A 592 -18.10 3.15 0.11
N ILE A 593 -19.15 2.67 -0.54
CA ILE A 593 -20.19 3.53 -1.13
C ILE A 593 -20.81 4.42 -0.04
N ARG A 594 -21.17 3.83 1.11
CA ARG A 594 -21.75 4.57 2.24
C ARG A 594 -20.81 5.65 2.77
N GLN A 595 -19.52 5.34 2.92
CA GLN A 595 -18.49 6.26 3.39
C GLN A 595 -18.35 7.46 2.46
N TYR A 596 -18.03 7.22 1.18
CA TYR A 596 -17.75 8.34 0.28
C TYR A 596 -19.00 9.15 -0.05
N LYS A 597 -20.19 8.51 -0.09
CA LYS A 597 -21.46 9.24 -0.13
C LYS A 597 -21.62 10.17 1.09
N GLY A 598 -21.40 9.66 2.31
CA GLY A 598 -21.51 10.46 3.53
C GLY A 598 -20.49 11.60 3.59
N VAL A 599 -19.24 11.36 3.18
CA VAL A 599 -18.21 12.40 3.07
C VAL A 599 -18.63 13.48 2.06
N ILE A 600 -19.07 13.09 0.86
CA ILE A 600 -19.50 14.04 -0.18
C ILE A 600 -20.72 14.85 0.27
N GLU A 601 -21.72 14.21 0.91
CA GLU A 601 -22.88 14.90 1.47
C GLU A 601 -22.48 15.91 2.55
N PHE A 602 -21.50 15.58 3.39
CA PHE A 602 -20.94 16.51 4.37
C PHE A 602 -20.25 17.70 3.68
N LEU A 603 -19.40 17.44 2.69
CA LEU A 603 -18.73 18.50 1.92
C LEU A 603 -19.72 19.41 1.20
N ASP A 604 -20.80 18.86 0.63
CA ASP A 604 -21.85 19.64 -0.02
C ASP A 604 -22.51 20.62 0.94
N ARG A 605 -22.70 20.23 2.21
CA ARG A 605 -23.27 21.11 3.25
C ARG A 605 -22.29 22.22 3.66
N GLN A 606 -20.99 21.93 3.73
CA GLN A 606 -19.99 22.90 4.22
C GLN A 606 -19.42 23.82 3.14
N LEU A 607 -19.27 23.33 1.92
CA LEU A 607 -18.65 24.05 0.80
C LEU A 607 -19.68 24.55 -0.22
N GLY A 608 -20.87 23.95 -0.23
CA GLY A 608 -21.83 24.07 -1.32
C GLY A 608 -21.56 23.05 -2.43
N THR A 609 -22.62 22.63 -3.10
CA THR A 609 -22.53 21.68 -4.23
C THR A 609 -21.79 22.32 -5.41
N PRO A 610 -20.73 21.68 -5.95
CA PRO A 610 -20.10 22.13 -7.18
C PRO A 610 -21.11 22.06 -8.33
N THR A 611 -21.30 23.17 -9.05
CA THR A 611 -22.17 23.23 -10.23
C THR A 611 -21.36 23.21 -11.52
N ALA A 612 -22.00 22.71 -12.59
CA ALA A 612 -21.45 22.69 -13.96
C ALA A 612 -21.16 24.10 -14.49
#